data_AF-A0A968A6D5-F1
#
_entry.id   AF-A0A968A6D5-F1
#
_cell.length_a   1.000
_cell.length_b   1.000
_cell.length_c   1.000
_cell.angle_alpha   90.00
_cell.angle_beta   90.00
_cell.angle_gamma   90.00
#
_symmetry.space_group_name_H-M   'P 1'
#
loop_
_entity.id
_entity.type
_entity.pdbx_description
1 polymer ?
#
loop_
_entity_poly.entity_id
_entity_poly.type
_entity_poly.pdbx_seq_one_letter_code
_entity_poly.pdbx_strand_id
1 'polypeptide(L)' 'MSRYALLIEFDGTRYHGWQIQNGVPTVQESLEKAAYQLTGEQVRVVGAGRTD' A
#
# COMPACT_ATOMS: atom_id res chain seq x y z
N MET A 1 13.27 0.79 -15.08
CA MET A 1 12.09 1.28 -14.35
C MET A 1 12.48 2.47 -13.49
N SER A 2 11.71 3.54 -13.53
CA SER A 2 11.88 4.67 -12.61
C SER A 2 11.42 4.28 -11.21
N ARG A 3 12.11 4.78 -10.18
CA ARG A 3 11.73 4.57 -8.78
C ARG A 3 11.22 5.88 -8.21
N TYR A 4 10.03 5.85 -7.64
CA TYR A 4 9.40 7.01 -7.00
C TYR A 4 9.36 6.81 -5.49
N ALA A 5 9.52 7.90 -4.75
CA ALA A 5 9.25 7.94 -3.32
C ALA A 5 7.98 8.76 -3.11
N LEU A 6 7.07 8.24 -2.29
CA LEU A 6 5.82 8.89 -1.94
C LEU A 6 5.81 9.12 -0.43
N LEU A 7 5.43 10.34 -0.02
CA LEU A 7 4.98 10.60 1.32
C LEU A 7 3.46 10.38 1.34
N ILE A 8 2.97 9.63 2.32
CA ILE A 8 1.57 9.23 2.40
C ILE A 8 1.05 9.43 3.82
N GLU A 9 -0.24 9.69 3.90
CA GLU A 9 -1.01 9.77 5.13
C GLU A 9 -2.21 8.83 5.00
N PHE A 10 -2.60 8.18 6.09
CA PHE A 10 -3.78 7.35 6.13
C PHE A 10 -4.35 7.31 7.56
N ASP A 11 -5.67 7.17 7.66
CA ASP A 11 -6.34 6.78 8.91
C ASP A 11 -6.29 5.25 9.06
N GLY A 12 -5.57 4.77 10.07
CA GLY A 12 -5.38 3.35 10.34
C GLY A 12 -6.63 2.63 10.86
N THR A 13 -7.69 3.32 11.26
CA THR A 13 -8.84 2.73 11.99
C THR A 13 -9.53 1.58 11.26
N ARG A 14 -9.47 1.55 9.92
CA ARG A 14 -10.09 0.49 9.08
C ARG A 14 -9.10 -0.48 8.47
N TYR A 15 -7.83 -0.39 8.84
CA TYR A 15 -6.76 -1.22 8.31
C TYR A 15 -6.14 -2.06 9.43
N HIS A 16 -5.70 -3.25 9.07
CA HIS A 16 -4.95 -4.14 9.95
C HIS A 16 -3.46 -3.92 9.66
N GLY A 17 -3.02 -2.68 9.88
CA GLY A 17 -1.65 -2.26 9.67
C GLY A 17 -1.24 -2.07 8.21
N TRP A 18 0.08 -1.92 8.05
CA TRP A 18 0.72 -1.59 6.79
C TRP A 18 0.76 -2.78 5.82
N GLN A 19 1.35 -3.89 6.27
CA GLN A 19 1.74 -5.01 5.42
C GLN A 19 0.54 -5.85 5.03
N ILE A 20 0.50 -6.32 3.77
CA ILE A 20 -0.51 -7.27 3.29
C ILE A 20 -0.59 -8.51 4.19
N GLN A 21 -1.82 -8.84 4.57
CA GLN A 21 -2.20 -9.99 5.38
C GLN A 21 -3.45 -10.63 4.74
N ASN A 22 -3.63 -11.93 4.96
CA ASN A 22 -4.73 -12.66 4.35
C ASN A 22 -6.07 -12.31 5.01
N GLY A 23 -7.08 -11.97 4.20
CA GLY A 23 -8.46 -11.81 4.65
C GLY A 23 -8.77 -10.52 5.41
N VAL A 24 -7.81 -9.60 5.54
CA VAL A 24 -8.00 -8.31 6.23
C VAL A 24 -7.51 -7.14 5.36
N PRO A 25 -8.16 -5.97 5.42
CA PRO A 25 -7.73 -4.79 4.68
C PRO A 25 -6.42 -4.24 5.23
N THR A 26 -5.49 -3.87 4.33
CA THR A 26 -4.18 -3.30 4.69
C THR A 26 -3.86 -2.10 3.82
N VAL A 27 -2.98 -1.22 4.30
CA VAL A 27 -2.61 0.00 3.57
C VAL A 27 -1.83 -0.34 2.30
N GLN A 28 -0.89 -1.29 2.38
CA GLN A 28 -0.11 -1.73 1.23
C GLN A 28 -1.00 -2.30 0.12
N GLU A 29 -1.96 -3.16 0.44
CA GLU A 29 -2.87 -3.73 -0.56
C GLU A 29 -3.67 -2.63 -1.27
N SER A 30 -4.13 -1.63 -0.51
CA SER A 30 -4.93 -0.52 -1.03
C SER A 30 -4.13 0.34 -2.00
N LEU A 31 -2.87 0.64 -1.66
CA LEU A 31 -1.96 1.40 -2.53
C LEU A 31 -1.62 0.61 -3.81
N GLU A 32 -1.33 -0.69 -3.70
CA GLU A 32 -1.03 -1.54 -4.86
C GLU A 32 -2.25 -1.66 -5.80
N LYS A 33 -3.47 -1.80 -5.24
CA LYS A 33 -4.72 -1.79 -6.02
C LYS A 33 -4.95 -0.44 -6.72
N ALA A 34 -4.75 0.67 -6.02
CA ALA A 34 -4.90 2.02 -6.60
C ALA A 34 -3.89 2.27 -7.73
N ALA A 35 -2.63 1.83 -7.55
CA ALA A 35 -1.62 1.92 -8.60
C ALA A 35 -2.02 1.12 -9.85
N TYR A 36 -2.53 -0.11 -9.67
CA TYR A 36 -3.03 -0.92 -10.78
C TYR A 36 -4.22 -0.24 -11.49
N GLN A 37 -5.16 0.35 -10.75
CA GLN A 37 -6.28 1.09 -11.35
C GLN A 37 -5.82 2.30 -12.17
N LEU A 38 -4.73 2.95 -11.76
CA LEU A 38 -4.20 4.13 -12.44
C LEU A 38 -3.35 3.78 -13.67
N THR A 39 -2.53 2.73 -13.60
CA THR A 39 -1.49 2.44 -14.61
C THR A 39 -1.73 1.16 -15.40
N GLY A 40 -2.55 0.24 -14.89
CA GLY A 40 -2.70 -1.11 -15.43
C GLY A 40 -1.54 -2.06 -15.09
N GLU A 41 -0.55 -1.61 -14.32
CA GLU A 41 0.63 -2.41 -13.97
C GLU A 41 0.54 -2.96 -12.54
N GLN A 42 0.93 -4.21 -12.35
CA GLN A 42 1.10 -4.79 -11.02
C GLN A 42 2.44 -4.32 -10.44
N VAL A 43 2.38 -3.56 -9.34
CA VAL A 43 3.56 -3.01 -8.67
C VAL A 43 3.65 -3.51 -7.24
N ARG A 44 4.88 -3.50 -6.69
CA ARG A 44 5.13 -3.78 -5.27
C ARG A 44 5.55 -2.50 -4.57
N VAL A 45 4.84 -2.11 -3.53
CA VAL A 45 5.19 -0.95 -2.69
C VAL A 45 6.08 -1.41 -1.54
N VAL A 46 7.16 -0.67 -1.29
CA VAL A 46 8.05 -0.87 -0.14
C VAL A 46 7.79 0.24 0.86
N GLY A 47 7.37 -0.12 2.08
CA GLY A 47 7.21 0.83 3.17
C GLY A 47 8.54 1.20 3.82
N ALA A 48 8.67 2.45 4.29
CA ALA A 48 9.84 2.90 5.05
C ALA A 48 9.85 2.33 6.49
N GLY A 49 8.69 1.96 7.01
CA GLY A 49 8.49 1.35 8.33
C GLY A 49 7.20 0.55 8.35
N ARG A 50 6.95 -0.16 9.46
CA ARG A 50 5.71 -0.91 9.70
C ARG A 50 4.86 -0.18 10.73
N THR A 51 3.56 -0.16 10.48
CA THR A 51 2.53 0.14 11.47
C THR A 51 1.71 -1.13 11.69
N ASP A 52 1.35 -1.39 12.95
CA ASP A 52 0.45 -2.47 13.33
C ASP A 52 -1.01 -2.14 13.01
#